data_AF-A0AAD7X6J8-F1
#
_entry.id   AF-A0AAD7X6J8-F1
#
_cell.length_a   1.000
_cell.length_b   1.000
_cell.length_c   1.000
_cell.angle_alpha   90.00
_cell.angle_beta   90.00
_cell.angle_gamma   90.00
#
_symmetry.space_group_name_H-M   'P 1'
#
loop_
_entity.id
_entity.type
_entity.pdbx_description
1 polymer ?
#
loop_
_entity_poly.entity_id
_entity_poly.type
_entity_poly.pdbx_seq_one_letter_code
_entity_poly.pdbx_strand_id
1 'polypeptide(L)'
;MALNAVALTQDRLPRPLHANENFPYGIQEGVKLTLALLPGSSVSPSGPSSSGSSSGSKQSDGVTEKGTMALSNYRLIFISNPPSDKHKPAFESFAVPLADILSTKYEQSVFKGNHLLLDVKPTPRGGLSDPTRVEVRFDGNGLYKFACALDEARERAIYMKRQSAEEEEGLPAYSTPGPSGASTPYAPGDIPDENPPGNDMTHAAGDWM
;
A
#
# COMPACT_ATOMS: atom_id res chain seq x y z
N MET A 1 6.05 19.14 10.22
CA MET A 1 5.64 19.01 8.81
C MET A 1 5.17 17.57 8.59
N ALA A 2 4.19 17.30 7.73
CA ALA A 2 3.74 15.94 7.46
C ALA A 2 4.04 15.58 6.00
N LEU A 3 4.54 14.37 5.76
CA LEU A 3 4.81 13.84 4.43
C LEU A 3 3.67 12.87 4.12
N ASN A 4 2.84 13.17 3.13
CA ASN A 4 1.57 12.48 2.88
C ASN A 4 0.72 12.43 4.17
N ALA A 5 0.22 13.60 4.60
CA ALA A 5 -0.40 13.78 5.91
C ALA A 5 -1.46 12.73 6.26
N VAL A 6 -1.33 12.16 7.46
CA VAL A 6 -2.28 11.20 8.01
C VAL A 6 -3.17 11.91 9.02
N ALA A 7 -4.49 11.80 8.85
CA ALA A 7 -5.42 12.20 9.89
C ALA A 7 -5.30 11.25 11.09
N LEU A 8 -5.04 11.80 12.28
CA LEU A 8 -4.90 11.03 13.50
C LEU A 8 -6.15 11.13 14.38
N THR A 9 -6.39 10.12 15.21
CA THR A 9 -7.34 10.19 16.33
C THR A 9 -6.73 10.98 17.50
N GLN A 10 -7.51 11.22 18.55
CA GLN A 10 -7.01 11.85 19.78
C GLN A 10 -5.86 11.04 20.40
N ASP A 11 -5.90 9.72 20.27
CA ASP A 11 -4.86 8.79 20.73
C ASP A 11 -3.66 8.69 19.79
N ARG A 12 -3.55 9.59 18.80
CA ARG A 12 -2.52 9.56 17.74
C ARG A 12 -2.49 8.27 16.93
N LEU A 13 -3.62 7.57 16.80
CA LEU A 13 -3.75 6.41 15.93
C LEU A 13 -4.15 6.85 14.52
N PRO A 14 -3.73 6.13 13.46
CA PRO A 14 -4.10 6.48 12.09
C PRO A 14 -5.61 6.31 11.87
N ARG A 15 -6.26 7.32 11.31
CA ARG A 15 -7.67 7.24 10.89
C ARG A 15 -7.78 6.50 9.55
N PRO A 16 -8.65 5.47 9.46
CA PRO A 16 -8.99 4.83 8.19
C PRO A 16 -9.51 5.84 7.14
N LEU A 17 -9.05 5.74 5.90
CA LEU A 17 -9.54 6.52 4.73
C LEU A 17 -10.83 5.94 4.16
N HIS A 18 -10.95 4.61 4.21
CA HIS A 18 -12.08 3.88 3.66
C HIS A 18 -12.71 3.01 4.76
N ALA A 19 -14.00 2.73 4.62
CA ALA A 19 -14.72 1.86 5.55
C ALA A 19 -14.12 0.44 5.63
N ASN A 20 -13.41 0.01 4.59
CA ASN A 20 -12.75 -1.28 4.48
C ASN A 20 -11.22 -1.21 4.70
N GLU A 21 -10.67 -0.06 5.12
CA GLU A 21 -9.26 0.01 5.54
C GLU A 21 -9.12 -0.66 6.91
N ASN A 22 -8.27 -1.69 6.99
CA ASN A 22 -7.97 -2.42 8.21
C ASN A 22 -6.46 -2.50 8.44
N PHE A 23 -6.06 -2.85 9.66
CA PHE A 23 -4.64 -2.91 10.08
C PHE A 23 -4.26 -4.35 10.47
N PRO A 24 -4.07 -5.25 9.49
CA PRO A 24 -3.94 -6.69 9.75
C PRO A 24 -2.70 -7.05 10.56
N TYR A 25 -1.66 -6.21 10.54
CA TYR A 25 -0.42 -6.44 11.29
C TYR A 25 -0.29 -5.56 12.54
N GLY A 26 -1.37 -4.90 12.92
CA GLY A 26 -1.43 -4.01 14.07
C GLY A 26 -0.48 -2.82 13.94
N ILE A 27 -0.14 -2.28 15.11
CA ILE A 27 0.64 -1.06 15.28
C ILE A 27 1.93 -1.43 16.00
N GLN A 28 3.06 -1.05 15.42
CA GLN A 28 4.41 -1.38 15.90
C GLN A 28 5.06 -0.12 16.46
N GLU A 29 5.34 -0.11 17.76
CA GLU A 29 6.02 0.99 18.44
C GLU A 29 7.55 0.81 18.40
N GLY A 30 8.28 1.88 18.73
CA GLY A 30 9.75 1.81 18.81
C GLY A 30 10.41 1.65 17.44
N VAL A 31 9.82 2.22 16.40
CA VAL A 31 10.32 2.17 15.03
C VAL A 31 11.14 3.42 14.74
N LYS A 32 12.32 3.25 14.15
CA LYS A 32 13.08 4.34 13.54
C LYS A 32 12.87 4.31 12.04
N LEU A 33 12.55 5.45 11.48
CA LEU A 33 12.37 5.65 10.05
C LEU A 33 13.35 6.73 9.58
N THR A 34 14.19 6.39 8.62
CA THR A 34 15.13 7.30 7.98
C THR A 34 14.69 7.53 6.54
N LEU A 35 14.51 8.79 6.17
CA LEU A 35 14.20 9.23 4.81
C LEU A 35 15.46 9.80 4.17
N ALA A 36 15.88 9.20 3.05
CA ALA A 36 17.02 9.66 2.27
C ALA A 36 16.66 9.71 0.79
N LEU A 37 17.17 10.70 0.08
CA LEU A 37 16.95 10.79 -1.36
C LEU A 37 17.69 9.67 -2.09
N LEU A 38 17.10 9.14 -3.16
CA LEU A 38 17.74 8.11 -3.97
C LEU A 38 18.97 8.69 -4.70
N PRO A 39 20.09 7.95 -4.78
CA PRO A 39 21.28 8.40 -5.48
C PRO A 39 20.96 8.60 -6.97
N GLY A 40 21.15 9.83 -7.46
CA GLY A 40 20.77 10.25 -8.82
C GLY A 40 19.55 11.18 -8.90
N SER A 41 18.87 11.45 -7.78
CA SER A 41 17.90 12.56 -7.68
C SER A 41 18.62 13.90 -7.52
N SER A 42 18.19 14.93 -8.25
CA SER A 42 18.96 16.15 -8.49
C SER A 42 18.80 17.25 -7.43
N VAL A 43 18.46 16.91 -6.18
CA VAL A 43 18.30 17.90 -5.10
C VAL A 43 19.04 17.41 -3.87
N SER A 44 20.21 17.98 -3.56
CA SER A 44 20.82 17.83 -2.24
C SER A 44 19.98 18.60 -1.21
N PRO A 45 19.70 18.06 -0.02
CA PRO A 45 19.03 18.83 1.02
C PRO A 45 19.93 20.00 1.42
N SER A 46 19.53 21.20 1.03
CA SER A 46 20.21 22.45 1.35
C SER A 46 20.17 22.70 2.87
N GLY A 47 21.15 22.16 3.58
CA GLY A 47 21.54 22.49 4.95
C GLY A 47 23.06 22.72 4.98
N PRO A 48 23.59 23.55 5.90
CA PRO A 48 24.95 24.09 5.78
C PRO A 48 26.00 22.98 5.76
N SER A 49 26.70 22.92 4.62
CA SER A 49 27.85 22.06 4.38
C SER A 49 28.93 22.30 5.43
N SER A 50 29.20 21.28 6.24
CA SER A 50 30.49 21.17 6.94
C SER A 50 31.28 20.04 6.26
N SER A 51 32.35 20.46 5.60
CA SER A 51 33.37 19.62 4.98
C SER A 51 34.15 18.84 6.03
N GLY A 52 34.32 17.53 5.85
CA GLY A 52 35.24 16.74 6.65
C GLY A 52 35.22 15.25 6.28
N SER A 53 36.36 14.75 5.82
CA SER A 53 36.70 13.36 5.47
C SER A 53 36.04 12.25 6.29
N SER A 54 35.71 11.11 5.66
CA SER A 54 36.39 9.82 5.91
C SER A 54 35.62 8.62 5.31
N SER A 55 36.42 7.66 4.87
CA SER A 55 36.04 6.30 4.46
C SER A 55 35.28 5.54 5.56
N GLY A 56 34.15 4.91 5.21
CA GLY A 56 33.51 3.87 6.04
C GLY A 56 32.00 4.02 6.21
N SER A 57 31.24 3.30 5.38
CA SER A 57 29.77 3.22 5.37
C SER A 57 29.06 4.57 5.15
N LYS A 58 28.55 4.78 3.93
CA LYS A 58 27.68 5.92 3.60
C LYS A 58 26.47 5.91 4.55
N GLN A 59 26.54 6.66 5.64
CA GLN A 59 25.36 7.21 6.29
C GLN A 59 24.71 8.06 5.21
N SER A 60 23.54 7.63 4.73
CA SER A 60 22.70 8.49 3.95
C SER A 60 22.40 9.72 4.79
N ASP A 61 22.69 10.89 4.25
CA ASP A 61 22.47 12.21 4.84
C ASP A 61 20.95 12.50 4.88
N GLY A 62 20.24 11.69 5.65
CA GLY A 62 18.78 11.55 5.64
C GLY A 62 18.15 11.94 6.97
N VAL A 63 16.90 12.34 6.91
CA VAL A 63 16.13 12.76 8.09
C VAL A 63 15.63 11.51 8.81
N THR A 64 16.00 11.35 10.08
CA THR A 64 15.63 10.17 10.90
C THR A 64 14.68 10.56 12.01
N GLU A 65 13.58 9.83 12.15
CA GLU A 65 12.61 10.02 13.23
C GLU A 65 12.29 8.70 13.93
N LYS A 66 11.89 8.81 15.20
CA LYS A 66 11.38 7.69 15.99
C LYS A 66 9.87 7.81 16.18
N GLY A 67 9.19 6.68 16.13
CA GLY A 67 7.76 6.66 16.24
C GLY A 67 7.16 5.27 16.14
N THR A 68 5.95 5.28 15.60
CA THR A 68 5.07 4.12 15.51
C THR A 68 4.73 3.87 14.03
N MET A 69 4.81 2.61 13.63
CA MET A 69 4.51 2.16 12.28
C MET A 69 3.20 1.37 12.27
N ALA A 70 2.33 1.63 11.30
CA ALA A 70 1.11 0.88 11.05
C ALA A 70 1.08 0.45 9.58
N LEU A 71 0.69 -0.80 9.34
CA LEU A 71 0.49 -1.34 8.00
C LEU A 71 -1.00 -1.62 7.81
N SER A 72 -1.61 -0.90 6.87
CA SER A 72 -2.97 -1.21 6.43
C SER A 72 -2.96 -2.02 5.13
N ASN A 73 -4.13 -2.48 4.71
CA ASN A 73 -4.34 -3.08 3.39
C ASN A 73 -4.17 -2.09 2.21
N TYR A 74 -4.02 -0.79 2.47
CA TYR A 74 -3.89 0.24 1.43
C TYR A 74 -2.57 1.00 1.47
N ARG A 75 -1.99 1.21 2.66
CA ARG A 75 -0.83 2.08 2.85
C ARG A 75 0.03 1.66 4.04
N LEU A 76 1.30 2.03 3.92
CA LEU A 76 2.24 2.04 5.03
C LEU A 76 2.19 3.42 5.69
N ILE A 77 2.09 3.46 7.02
CA ILE A 77 1.95 4.69 7.80
C ILE A 77 2.97 4.70 8.92
N PHE A 78 3.69 5.79 9.06
CA PHE A 78 4.56 6.10 10.18
C PHE A 78 4.09 7.39 10.86
N ILE A 79 4.11 7.39 12.18
CA ILE A 79 3.71 8.52 13.02
C ILE A 79 4.86 8.75 13.99
N SER A 80 5.48 9.92 13.90
CA SER A 80 6.56 10.30 14.82
C SER A 80 6.01 10.45 16.24
N ASN A 81 6.88 10.20 17.21
CA ASN A 81 6.58 10.45 18.61
C ASN A 81 6.13 11.91 18.82
N PRO A 82 5.23 12.16 19.79
CA PRO A 82 4.80 13.52 20.10
C PRO A 82 6.01 14.39 20.45
N PRO A 83 5.97 15.69 20.11
CA PRO A 83 7.03 16.61 20.48
C PRO A 83 7.20 16.61 22.00
N SER A 84 8.44 16.61 22.45
CA SER A 84 8.80 16.80 23.85
C SER A 84 9.69 18.04 23.98
N ASP A 85 9.85 18.56 25.19
CA ASP A 85 10.69 19.74 25.45
C ASP A 85 12.14 19.58 24.93
N LYS A 86 12.60 18.34 24.77
CA LYS A 86 13.96 17.99 24.33
C LYS A 86 14.04 17.64 22.84
N HIS A 87 12.92 17.39 22.17
CA HIS A 87 12.92 16.88 20.81
C HIS A 87 11.64 17.28 20.06
N LYS A 88 11.81 18.06 18.99
CA LYS A 88 10.77 18.37 18.00
C LYS A 88 11.03 17.53 16.75
N PRO A 89 10.09 16.68 16.31
CA PRO A 89 10.30 15.85 15.15
C PRO A 89 10.36 16.70 13.87
N ALA A 90 11.28 16.35 12.97
CA ALA A 90 11.45 16.96 11.65
C ALA A 90 10.20 16.77 10.78
N PHE A 91 9.59 15.59 10.85
CA PHE A 91 8.27 15.32 10.28
C PHE A 91 7.37 14.59 11.30
N GLU A 92 6.07 14.84 11.23
CA GLU A 92 5.08 14.33 12.20
C GLU A 92 4.49 12.99 11.76
N SER A 93 4.24 12.83 10.47
CA SER A 93 3.76 11.58 9.89
C SER A 93 4.34 11.40 8.49
N PHE A 94 4.46 10.14 8.10
CA PHE A 94 4.80 9.69 6.77
C PHE A 94 3.77 8.63 6.35
N ALA A 95 3.10 8.78 5.21
CA ALA A 95 2.33 7.68 4.64
C ALA A 95 2.66 7.45 3.18
N VAL A 96 2.50 6.21 2.73
CA VAL A 96 2.69 5.86 1.32
C VAL A 96 1.70 4.78 0.93
N PRO A 97 0.93 4.95 -0.17
CA PRO A 97 0.14 3.88 -0.74
C PRO A 97 1.01 2.67 -1.07
N LEU A 98 0.55 1.45 -0.79
CA LEU A 98 1.35 0.25 -1.04
C LEU A 98 1.75 0.10 -2.52
N ALA A 99 0.89 0.55 -3.43
CA ALA A 99 1.16 0.55 -4.87
C ALA A 99 2.25 1.55 -5.31
N ASP A 100 2.63 2.52 -4.46
CA ASP A 100 3.68 3.51 -4.73
C ASP A 100 5.05 3.08 -4.17
N ILE A 101 5.11 1.91 -3.52
CA ILE A 101 6.36 1.27 -3.08
C ILE A 101 6.98 0.51 -4.26
N LEU A 102 8.11 1.02 -4.75
CA LEU A 102 8.80 0.51 -5.94
C LEU A 102 9.52 -0.80 -5.66
N SER A 103 10.25 -0.87 -4.55
CA SER A 103 10.96 -2.08 -4.12
C SER A 103 11.07 -2.17 -2.61
N THR A 104 11.11 -3.40 -2.10
CA THR A 104 11.35 -3.74 -0.69
C THR A 104 12.61 -4.60 -0.59
N LYS A 105 13.44 -4.37 0.42
CA LYS A 105 14.63 -5.19 0.66
C LYS A 105 14.91 -5.30 2.16
N TYR A 106 14.81 -6.52 2.68
CA TYR A 106 15.19 -6.83 4.05
C TYR A 106 16.68 -7.21 4.11
N GLU A 107 17.45 -6.57 4.98
CA GLU A 107 18.87 -6.85 5.18
C GLU A 107 19.19 -7.20 6.64
N GLN A 108 19.85 -8.35 6.82
CA GLN A 108 20.43 -8.75 8.10
C GLN A 108 21.86 -8.25 8.18
N SER A 109 22.08 -7.08 8.78
CA SER A 109 23.43 -6.56 8.96
C SER A 109 24.12 -7.24 10.13
N VAL A 110 25.33 -7.76 9.91
CA VAL A 110 26.17 -8.36 10.96
C VAL A 110 26.49 -7.35 12.08
N PHE A 111 26.58 -6.06 11.75
CA PHE A 111 27.05 -5.02 12.68
C PHE A 111 26.01 -3.93 13.00
N LYS A 112 25.02 -3.71 12.14
CA LYS A 112 24.11 -2.54 12.24
C LYS A 112 22.64 -2.89 12.54
N GLY A 113 22.37 -4.13 12.93
CA GLY A 113 21.01 -4.62 13.17
C GLY A 113 20.22 -4.80 11.88
N ASN A 114 19.11 -5.52 11.97
CA ASN A 114 18.26 -5.77 10.82
C ASN A 114 17.53 -4.49 10.42
N HIS A 115 17.42 -4.25 9.11
CA HIS A 115 16.70 -3.09 8.58
C HIS A 115 15.96 -3.46 7.30
N LEU A 116 14.90 -2.70 7.00
CA LEU A 116 14.09 -2.83 5.80
C LEU A 116 14.27 -1.57 4.97
N LEU A 117 14.71 -1.73 3.72
CA LEU A 117 14.82 -0.66 2.75
C LEU A 117 13.61 -0.68 1.83
N LEU A 118 13.04 0.50 1.60
CA LEU A 118 11.93 0.73 0.69
C LEU A 118 12.31 1.86 -0.25
N ASP A 119 12.12 1.66 -1.54
CA ASP A 119 12.22 2.75 -2.51
C ASP A 119 10.80 3.21 -2.86
N VAL A 120 10.50 4.49 -2.66
CA VAL A 120 9.15 5.04 -2.74
C VAL A 120 9.07 6.10 -3.82
N LYS A 121 8.01 6.04 -4.63
CA LYS A 121 7.66 7.07 -5.60
C LYS A 121 7.01 8.26 -4.88
N PRO A 122 7.35 9.52 -5.24
CA PRO A 122 6.64 10.67 -4.71
C PRO A 122 5.16 10.67 -5.16
N THR A 123 4.26 10.85 -4.21
CA THR A 123 2.83 11.02 -4.48
C THR A 123 2.54 12.52 -4.72
N PRO A 124 1.73 12.89 -5.74
CA PRO A 124 1.38 14.29 -5.97
C PRO A 124 0.82 14.96 -4.72
N ARG A 125 1.31 16.17 -4.40
CA ARG A 125 0.92 16.97 -3.21
C ARG A 125 1.31 16.32 -1.86
N GLY A 126 2.15 15.30 -1.90
CA GLY A 126 2.58 14.52 -0.74
C GLY A 126 3.73 15.09 0.08
N GLY A 127 4.33 16.20 -0.35
CA GLY A 127 5.49 16.79 0.32
C GLY A 127 6.82 16.06 0.07
N LEU A 128 6.80 14.90 -0.60
CA LEU A 128 7.99 14.30 -1.20
C LEU A 128 8.14 14.84 -2.63
N SER A 129 9.21 15.58 -2.91
CA SER A 129 9.52 16.10 -4.25
C SER A 129 10.14 15.04 -5.15
N ASP A 130 10.92 14.13 -4.57
CA ASP A 130 11.80 13.23 -5.29
C ASP A 130 11.65 11.78 -4.82
N PRO A 131 12.04 10.81 -5.67
CA PRO A 131 12.16 9.41 -5.27
C PRO A 131 13.01 9.26 -4.01
N THR A 132 12.41 8.65 -2.99
CA THR A 132 12.96 8.62 -1.64
C THR A 132 13.17 7.17 -1.21
N ARG A 133 14.36 6.90 -0.68
CA ARG A 133 14.68 5.67 0.05
C ARG A 133 14.28 5.83 1.51
N VAL A 134 13.43 4.92 1.96
CA VAL A 134 13.00 4.80 3.35
C VAL A 134 13.74 3.63 3.96
N GLU A 135 14.45 3.85 5.04
CA GLU A 135 15.05 2.80 5.86
C GLU A 135 14.27 2.67 7.16
N VAL A 136 13.82 1.46 7.47
CA VAL A 136 13.01 1.15 8.64
C VAL A 136 13.79 0.20 9.55
N ARG A 137 13.87 0.56 10.84
CA ARG A 137 14.48 -0.25 11.89
C ARG A 137 13.54 -0.37 13.08
N PHE A 138 13.42 -1.55 13.63
CA PHE A 138 12.65 -1.76 14.85
C PHE A 138 13.62 -1.86 16.03
N ASP A 139 13.34 -1.16 17.13
CA ASP A 139 14.11 -1.29 18.38
C ASP A 139 13.88 -2.69 19.01
N GLY A 140 12.80 -3.39 18.64
CA GLY A 140 12.46 -4.74 19.07
C GLY A 140 12.48 -5.80 17.96
N ASN A 141 12.02 -6.99 18.31
CA ASN A 141 11.85 -8.08 17.35
C ASN A 141 10.62 -7.84 16.46
N GLY A 142 10.57 -8.49 15.30
CA GLY A 142 9.38 -8.50 14.44
C GLY A 142 9.54 -7.81 13.09
N LEU A 143 10.69 -7.17 12.81
CA LEU A 143 10.93 -6.54 11.51
C LEU A 143 10.81 -7.52 10.34
N TYR A 144 11.31 -8.75 10.49
CA TYR A 144 11.18 -9.78 9.44
C TYR A 144 9.70 -10.13 9.17
N LYS A 145 8.92 -10.38 10.23
CA LYS A 145 7.48 -10.65 10.10
C LYS A 145 6.76 -9.48 9.45
N PHE A 146 7.14 -8.25 9.81
CA PHE A 146 6.64 -7.03 9.21
C PHE A 146 7.03 -6.89 7.73
N ALA A 147 8.24 -7.29 7.34
CA ALA A 147 8.67 -7.27 5.95
C ALA A 147 7.84 -8.25 5.09
N CYS A 148 7.67 -9.50 5.55
CA CYS A 148 6.82 -10.47 4.86
C CYS A 148 5.37 -9.98 4.71
N ALA A 149 4.85 -9.37 5.78
CA ALA A 149 3.53 -8.76 5.82
C ALA A 149 3.36 -7.64 4.80
N LEU A 150 4.36 -6.78 4.69
CA LEU A 150 4.38 -5.67 3.76
C LEU A 150 4.39 -6.17 2.31
N ASP A 151 5.20 -7.19 2.02
CA ASP A 151 5.29 -7.78 0.68
C ASP A 151 3.95 -8.41 0.28
N GLU A 152 3.32 -9.18 1.17
CA GLU A 152 1.99 -9.77 0.95
C GLU A 152 0.92 -8.69 0.70
N ALA A 153 0.88 -7.66 1.55
CA ALA A 153 -0.07 -6.56 1.42
C ALA A 153 0.16 -5.77 0.12
N ARG A 154 1.41 -5.57 -0.28
CA ARG A 154 1.78 -4.86 -1.51
C ARG A 154 1.34 -5.63 -2.75
N GLU A 155 1.60 -6.93 -2.84
CA GLU A 155 1.17 -7.74 -3.97
C GLU A 155 -0.35 -7.72 -4.12
N ARG A 156 -1.08 -7.83 -3.00
CA ARG A 156 -2.54 -7.70 -2.99
C ARG A 156 -3.01 -6.32 -3.47
N ALA A 157 -2.38 -5.24 -2.99
CA ALA A 157 -2.74 -3.88 -3.37
C ALA A 157 -2.50 -3.60 -4.87
N ILE A 158 -1.41 -4.13 -5.44
CA ILE A 158 -1.10 -4.03 -6.87
C ILE A 158 -2.13 -4.80 -7.70
N TYR A 159 -2.47 -6.03 -7.29
CA TYR A 159 -3.49 -6.82 -7.97
C TYR A 159 -4.85 -6.11 -8.00
N MET A 160 -5.29 -5.59 -6.85
CA MET A 160 -6.55 -4.85 -6.74
C MET A 160 -6.56 -3.58 -7.60
N LYS A 161 -5.44 -2.84 -7.67
CA LYS A 161 -5.32 -1.64 -8.51
C LYS A 161 -5.40 -1.95 -10.01
N ARG A 162 -4.86 -3.10 -10.44
CA ARG A 162 -4.96 -3.54 -11.84
C ARG A 162 -6.39 -3.93 -12.19
N GLN A 163 -7.03 -4.73 -11.33
CA GLN A 163 -8.41 -5.13 -11.52
C GLN A 163 -9.36 -3.92 -11.60
N SER A 164 -9.17 -2.91 -10.72
CA SER A 164 -10.01 -1.70 -10.75
C SER A 164 -9.82 -0.87 -12.02
N ALA A 165 -8.62 -0.84 -12.60
CA ALA A 165 -8.37 -0.12 -13.84
C ALA A 165 -9.06 -0.80 -15.05
N GLU A 166 -9.05 -2.14 -15.07
CA GLU A 166 -9.75 -2.93 -16.09
C GLU A 166 -11.28 -2.78 -15.99
N GLU A 167 -11.82 -2.68 -14.77
CA GLU A 167 -13.25 -2.45 -14.53
C GLU A 167 -13.68 -1.00 -14.92
N GLU A 168 -12.83 0.01 -14.70
CA GLU A 168 -13.12 1.41 -15.06
C GLU A 168 -13.07 1.66 -16.58
N GLU A 169 -12.23 0.92 -17.31
CA GLU A 169 -12.19 0.95 -18.78
C GLU A 169 -13.33 0.11 -19.42
N GLY A 170 -14.12 -0.58 -18.60
CA GLY A 170 -15.27 -1.40 -18.98
C GLY A 170 -16.53 -0.60 -19.29
N LEU A 171 -16.64 -0.18 -20.55
CA LEU A 171 -17.85 0.14 -21.34
C LEU A 171 -18.39 1.59 -21.29
N PRO A 172 -18.57 2.25 -22.45
CA PRO A 172 -19.52 3.35 -22.57
C PRO A 172 -20.92 2.83 -22.23
N ALA A 173 -21.61 3.53 -21.32
CA ALA A 173 -23.05 3.36 -21.16
C ALA A 173 -23.72 3.73 -22.49
N TYR A 174 -24.00 2.73 -23.32
CA TYR A 174 -24.93 2.89 -24.43
C TYR A 174 -26.28 3.24 -23.81
N SER A 175 -26.56 4.54 -23.77
CA SER A 175 -27.92 5.04 -23.60
C SER A 175 -28.69 4.50 -24.80
N THR A 176 -29.45 3.42 -24.61
CA THR A 176 -30.44 3.00 -25.59
C THR A 176 -31.39 4.17 -25.77
N PRO A 177 -31.54 4.73 -26.99
CA PRO A 177 -32.59 5.71 -27.24
C PRO A 177 -33.91 5.01 -26.96
N GLY A 178 -34.54 5.34 -25.84
CA GLY A 178 -35.86 4.82 -25.52
C GLY A 178 -36.83 5.19 -26.64
N PRO A 179 -37.58 4.23 -27.22
CA PRO A 179 -38.66 4.59 -28.10
C PRO A 179 -39.77 5.22 -27.24
N SER A 180 -39.88 6.54 -27.32
CA SER A 180 -41.10 7.23 -26.92
C SER A 180 -42.19 6.83 -27.92
N GLY A 181 -43.23 6.12 -27.47
CA GLY A 181 -44.43 5.89 -28.28
C GLY A 181 -45.26 4.65 -27.94
N ALA A 182 -46.13 4.79 -26.93
CA ALA A 182 -47.52 4.33 -26.88
C ALA A 182 -47.92 2.91 -27.38
N SER A 183 -48.45 2.14 -26.41
CA SER A 183 -49.73 1.39 -26.48
C SER A 183 -49.89 0.16 -27.39
N THR A 184 -49.90 -1.05 -26.80
CA THR A 184 -51.04 -2.02 -26.86
C THR A 184 -50.74 -3.30 -26.05
N PRO A 185 -51.73 -3.90 -25.33
CA PRO A 185 -51.57 -5.18 -24.64
C PRO A 185 -52.18 -6.34 -25.45
N TYR A 186 -51.39 -7.37 -25.78
CA TYR A 186 -51.86 -8.71 -26.23
C TYR A 186 -50.73 -9.71 -25.90
N ALA A 187 -50.84 -10.49 -24.83
CA ALA A 187 -51.39 -11.86 -24.75
C ALA A 187 -50.26 -12.93 -24.73
N PRO A 188 -50.42 -14.04 -23.99
CA PRO A 188 -49.33 -14.87 -23.49
C PRO A 188 -48.95 -16.01 -24.45
N GLY A 189 -47.66 -16.24 -24.67
CA GLY A 189 -47.17 -17.39 -25.42
C GLY A 189 -45.65 -17.42 -25.54
N ASP A 190 -45.09 -18.58 -25.22
CA ASP A 190 -43.71 -19.05 -25.46
C ASP A 190 -42.57 -18.45 -24.62
N ILE A 191 -42.29 -19.13 -23.51
CA ILE A 191 -40.97 -19.15 -22.87
C ILE A 191 -40.33 -20.50 -23.25
N PRO A 192 -39.26 -20.56 -24.06
CA PRO A 192 -38.47 -21.77 -24.19
C PRO A 192 -37.63 -21.95 -22.91
N ASP A 193 -38.01 -22.95 -22.12
CA ASP A 193 -37.31 -23.43 -20.93
C ASP A 193 -36.13 -24.31 -21.37
N GLU A 194 -34.96 -23.71 -21.56
CA GLU A 194 -33.74 -24.45 -21.93
C GLU A 194 -32.85 -24.62 -20.69
N ASN A 195 -33.29 -25.51 -19.79
CA ASN A 195 -32.44 -26.10 -18.76
C ASN A 195 -31.77 -27.37 -19.35
N PRO A 196 -30.44 -27.53 -19.34
CA PRO A 196 -29.81 -28.70 -19.93
C PRO A 196 -30.21 -29.98 -19.18
N PRO A 197 -30.64 -31.04 -19.89
CA PRO A 197 -31.04 -32.29 -19.25
C PRO A 197 -29.84 -32.97 -18.57
N GLY A 198 -30.01 -33.29 -17.29
CA GLY A 198 -29.09 -34.15 -16.55
C GLY A 198 -29.11 -35.57 -17.12
N ASN A 199 -27.95 -36.04 -17.56
CA ASN A 199 -27.80 -37.41 -18.03
C ASN A 199 -27.76 -38.37 -16.83
N ASP A 200 -28.93 -38.82 -16.40
CA ASP A 200 -29.09 -40.09 -15.69
C ASP A 200 -29.03 -41.22 -16.73
N MET A 201 -27.86 -41.83 -16.90
CA MET A 201 -27.72 -43.07 -17.67
C MET A 201 -27.74 -44.25 -16.69
N THR A 202 -28.94 -44.66 -16.34
CA THR A 202 -29.24 -46.01 -15.83
C THR A 202 -29.87 -46.83 -16.96
N HIS A 203 -29.23 -47.96 -17.31
CA HIS A 203 -29.79 -49.26 -17.78
C HIS A 203 -28.65 -50.05 -18.45
N ALA A 204 -28.14 -51.14 -17.85
CA ALA A 204 -28.68 -52.50 -17.78
C ALA A 204 -28.25 -53.40 -18.96
N ALA A 205 -27.58 -54.50 -18.59
CA ALA A 205 -27.50 -55.83 -19.22
C ALA A 205 -26.88 -55.97 -20.63
N GLY A 206 -25.89 -56.87 -20.74
CA GLY A 206 -25.33 -57.31 -22.01
C GLY A 206 -24.15 -58.27 -21.84
N ASP A 207 -24.44 -59.46 -21.29
CA ASP A 207 -23.67 -60.70 -21.39
C ASP A 207 -23.17 -60.93 -22.82
N TRP A 208 -21.84 -61.14 -23.04
CA TRP A 208 -21.24 -61.95 -24.11
C TRP A 208 -19.73 -62.14 -23.88
N MET A 209 -19.33 -63.43 -23.80
CA MET A 209 -18.00 -64.07 -23.82
C MET A 209 -17.21 -64.17 -22.51
#